data_AF-A0A815IKW1-F1
#
_entry.id   AF-A0A815IKW1-F1
#
_cell.length_a   1.000
_cell.length_b   1.000
_cell.length_c   1.000
_cell.angle_alpha   90.00
_cell.angle_beta   90.00
_cell.angle_gamma   90.00
#
_symmetry.space_group_name_H-M   'P 1'
#
loop_
_entity.id
_entity.type
_entity.pdbx_description
1 polymer ?
#
loop_
_entity_poly.entity_id
_entity_poly.type
_entity_poly.pdbx_seq_one_letter_code
_entity_poly.pdbx_strand_id
1 'polypeptide(L)'
;MTKTQHDKLCDINDQISSNINSDVTLKEIPVKISCFNYLKQRPWLIIVLILYAIAMITIVIGVTTVEIILLRQTTTPTTTTTIAPLICFTIPTSRPSNAWYSVGNMSITRQYYTSTYLAQDNSVLIAGGLNGISLKSTEIYNQSTGCFINGTDMPRARYYHTADILPAFPNYILLAGGVGSSGTLNVSDLFDPKTGNTLTIAMSTMRYAHGSAIFGSTQLVVIGGQGAVQLDTGDAISSGSITTFSMSLNTMIVPRLSHTVTRLGNNSGIILVAGGYQGSTYYSSSAIFGSTQLVVIGGQGAVQLDTGDAISSGSITTFSMSLNTMIVPRLSHTVTRLGNNSGIILVAGGYQGSTYYSSTELYYGASNMFFSLGSGGAMPTARAYHTASYLPTVNKVLITGGHRDNWNTQNTMILFDVLTYSFSTLTSTMSTFRSWHTATLLPNGKVLIVGGSTGSVITPTCDVIDPSNNYLTTPVANLSFARYKHTATLLPNNDQSTVLVCGGYSPTSVPLNSCELYFV
;
A
#
# COMPACT_ATOMS: atom_id res chain seq x y z
N MET A 1 -6.90 -49.82 22.32
CA MET A 1 -5.61 -50.50 22.50
C MET A 1 -5.90 -51.82 23.21
N THR A 2 -5.43 -52.96 22.71
CA THR A 2 -5.65 -54.23 23.41
C THR A 2 -4.68 -54.35 24.60
N LYS A 3 -5.07 -55.10 25.65
CA LYS A 3 -4.29 -55.26 26.90
C LYS A 3 -2.83 -55.67 26.63
N THR A 4 -2.63 -56.54 25.64
CA THR A 4 -1.31 -57.00 25.18
C THR A 4 -0.42 -55.91 24.55
N GLN A 5 -1.00 -54.80 24.08
CA GLN A 5 -0.27 -53.65 23.54
C GLN A 5 0.10 -52.64 24.65
N HIS A 6 -0.69 -52.59 25.73
CA HIS A 6 -0.39 -51.77 26.91
C HIS A 6 0.76 -52.38 27.72
N ASP A 7 0.74 -53.69 27.93
CA ASP A 7 1.76 -54.39 28.73
C ASP A 7 3.16 -54.31 28.08
N LYS A 8 3.24 -54.30 26.73
CA LYS A 8 4.51 -54.10 26.00
C LYS A 8 5.06 -52.68 26.06
N LEU A 9 4.23 -51.69 26.35
CA LEU A 9 4.64 -50.28 26.52
C LEU A 9 5.17 -50.01 27.93
N CYS A 10 4.63 -50.72 28.94
CA CYS A 10 5.12 -50.64 30.31
C CYS A 10 6.49 -51.30 30.49
N ASP A 11 6.74 -52.47 29.87
CA ASP A 11 8.06 -53.15 29.93
C ASP A 11 9.21 -52.30 29.34
N ILE A 12 8.93 -51.42 28.37
CA ILE A 12 9.94 -50.54 27.77
C ILE A 12 10.24 -49.36 28.71
N ASN A 13 9.26 -48.88 29.47
CA ASN A 13 9.43 -47.75 30.39
C ASN A 13 10.24 -48.17 31.63
N ASP A 14 10.12 -49.42 32.06
CA ASP A 14 10.90 -49.99 33.17
C ASP A 14 12.36 -50.26 32.80
N GLN A 15 12.66 -50.59 31.53
CA GLN A 15 14.05 -50.72 31.06
C GLN A 15 14.78 -49.37 30.86
N ILE A 16 14.04 -48.29 30.63
CA ILE A 16 14.60 -46.93 30.50
C ILE A 16 14.89 -46.33 31.89
N SER A 17 14.06 -46.63 32.89
CA SER A 17 14.23 -46.10 34.24
C SER A 17 15.33 -46.79 35.06
N SER A 18 15.75 -48.02 34.70
CA SER A 18 16.84 -48.72 35.40
C SER A 18 18.26 -48.37 34.96
N ASN A 19 18.45 -47.55 33.90
CA ASN A 19 19.76 -47.23 33.33
C ASN A 19 20.19 -45.76 33.50
N ILE A 20 19.46 -44.97 34.29
CA ILE A 20 19.89 -43.60 34.66
C ILE A 20 20.54 -43.66 36.04
N ASN A 21 21.72 -44.28 36.10
CA ASN A 21 22.69 -44.02 37.16
C ASN A 21 24.09 -44.42 36.67
N SER A 22 25.01 -43.45 36.75
CA SER A 22 26.45 -43.50 36.49
C SER A 22 26.94 -43.54 35.02
N ASP A 23 27.91 -42.66 34.75
CA ASP A 23 28.64 -42.39 33.50
C ASP A 23 28.94 -43.61 32.63
N VAL A 24 28.40 -43.69 31.39
CA VAL A 24 29.03 -44.39 30.26
C VAL A 24 28.58 -43.79 28.91
N THR A 25 29.53 -43.64 27.99
CA THR A 25 29.44 -43.33 26.56
C THR A 25 28.32 -44.07 25.81
N LEU A 26 27.56 -43.33 24.98
CA LEU A 26 26.53 -43.86 24.08
C LEU A 26 27.12 -44.86 23.08
N LYS A 27 26.85 -46.15 23.29
CA LYS A 27 26.99 -47.21 22.28
C LYS A 27 25.61 -47.42 21.64
N GLU A 28 25.56 -47.36 20.31
CA GLU A 28 24.35 -47.49 19.50
C GLU A 28 23.54 -48.76 19.86
N ILE A 29 22.26 -48.58 20.22
CA ILE A 29 21.29 -49.67 20.35
C ILE A 29 20.57 -49.83 18.99
N PRO A 30 20.59 -51.02 18.36
CA PRO A 30 19.95 -51.22 17.07
C PRO A 30 18.44 -51.37 17.25
N VAL A 31 17.67 -50.32 16.95
CA VAL A 31 16.20 -50.38 16.91
C VAL A 31 15.78 -51.14 15.64
N LYS A 32 15.08 -52.27 15.82
CA LYS A 32 14.53 -53.10 14.73
C LYS A 32 13.68 -52.25 13.77
N ILE A 33 13.97 -52.39 12.47
CA ILE A 33 13.40 -51.70 11.29
C ILE A 33 11.86 -51.78 11.17
N SER A 34 11.17 -52.57 12.00
CA SER A 34 9.70 -52.69 11.95
C SER A 34 8.94 -51.47 12.48
N CYS A 35 9.50 -50.67 13.39
CA CYS A 35 8.82 -49.46 13.91
C CYS A 35 8.91 -48.26 12.96
N PHE A 36 9.97 -48.16 12.16
CA PHE A 36 10.20 -47.02 11.27
C PHE A 36 9.18 -46.96 10.11
N ASN A 37 8.76 -48.12 9.61
CA ASN A 37 7.71 -48.19 8.59
C ASN A 37 6.30 -47.90 9.14
N TYR A 38 6.05 -48.11 10.43
CA TYR A 38 4.77 -47.77 11.06
C TYR A 38 4.58 -46.25 11.25
N LEU A 39 5.67 -45.53 11.56
CA LEU A 39 5.66 -44.06 11.72
C LEU A 39 5.59 -43.32 10.38
N LYS A 40 6.13 -43.89 9.30
CA LYS A 40 6.09 -43.31 7.94
C LYS A 40 4.67 -43.22 7.35
N GLN A 41 3.75 -44.07 7.78
CA GLN A 41 2.36 -44.08 7.31
C GLN A 41 1.42 -43.18 8.14
N ARG A 42 1.91 -42.57 9.24
CA ARG A 42 1.08 -41.83 10.20
C ARG A 42 1.82 -40.57 10.72
N PRO A 43 2.02 -39.55 9.88
CA PRO A 43 2.80 -38.35 10.22
C PRO A 43 2.26 -37.57 11.44
N TRP A 44 0.96 -37.70 11.74
CA TRP A 44 0.35 -37.15 12.95
C TRP A 44 0.91 -37.73 14.26
N LEU A 45 1.42 -38.97 14.28
CA LEU A 45 1.97 -39.58 15.50
C LEU A 45 3.34 -39.00 15.86
N ILE A 46 4.09 -38.56 14.84
CA ILE A 46 5.37 -37.86 15.02
C ILE A 46 5.12 -36.48 15.65
N ILE A 47 4.06 -35.78 15.21
CA ILE A 47 3.65 -34.49 15.78
C ILE A 47 3.22 -34.66 17.24
N VAL A 48 2.48 -35.73 17.58
CA VAL A 48 2.08 -36.01 18.97
C VAL A 48 3.29 -36.32 19.86
N LEU A 49 4.28 -37.08 19.37
CA LEU A 49 5.50 -37.37 20.11
C LEU A 49 6.39 -36.13 20.30
N ILE A 50 6.46 -35.25 19.30
CA ILE A 50 7.17 -33.96 19.40
C ILE A 50 6.46 -33.04 20.41
N LEU A 51 5.13 -32.95 20.37
CA LEU A 51 4.36 -32.18 21.35
C LEU A 51 4.49 -32.74 22.77
N TYR A 52 4.57 -34.05 22.93
CA TYR A 52 4.80 -34.70 24.22
C TYR A 52 6.22 -34.44 24.75
N ALA A 53 7.23 -34.46 23.88
CA ALA A 53 8.59 -34.10 24.24
C ALA A 53 8.73 -32.61 24.61
N ILE A 54 8.04 -31.71 23.90
CA ILE A 54 7.98 -30.28 24.21
C ILE A 54 7.29 -30.05 25.56
N ALA A 55 6.20 -30.77 25.86
CA ALA A 55 5.49 -30.70 27.14
C ALA A 55 6.34 -31.19 28.32
N MET A 56 7.20 -32.18 28.12
CA MET A 56 8.14 -32.66 29.16
C MET A 56 9.29 -31.66 29.40
N ILE A 57 9.71 -30.92 28.35
CA ILE A 57 10.73 -29.87 28.46
C ILE A 57 10.19 -28.64 29.22
N THR A 58 8.91 -28.27 29.04
CA THR A 58 8.29 -27.17 29.79
C THR A 58 8.01 -27.49 31.26
N ILE A 59 7.99 -28.76 31.67
CA ILE A 59 7.84 -29.15 33.09
C ILE A 59 9.16 -28.97 33.88
N VAL A 60 10.32 -28.88 33.22
CA VAL A 60 11.64 -28.72 33.88
C VAL A 60 12.05 -27.24 34.04
N ILE A 61 11.43 -26.30 33.33
CA ILE A 61 11.74 -24.87 33.44
C ILE A 61 10.51 -24.15 34.02
N GLY A 62 10.50 -24.00 35.34
CA GLY A 62 9.42 -23.37 36.07
C GLY A 62 9.16 -21.93 35.64
N VAL A 63 7.99 -21.66 35.07
CA VAL A 63 7.41 -20.32 34.93
C VAL A 63 5.90 -20.38 35.24
N THR A 64 5.46 -19.36 35.94
CA THR A 64 4.19 -19.13 36.64
C THR A 64 2.93 -19.11 35.76
N THR A 65 1.94 -19.88 36.21
CA THR A 65 0.46 -19.77 36.05
C THR A 65 -0.12 -19.12 34.78
N VAL A 66 -0.59 -19.96 33.85
CA VAL A 66 -1.73 -19.65 32.95
C VAL A 66 -2.90 -20.50 33.43
N GLU A 67 -3.97 -19.87 33.93
CA GLU A 67 -5.22 -20.55 34.24
C GLU A 67 -5.87 -21.05 32.94
N ILE A 68 -5.90 -22.36 32.74
CA ILE A 68 -6.73 -23.01 31.71
C ILE A 68 -8.04 -23.43 32.38
N ILE A 69 -9.08 -22.61 32.23
CA ILE A 69 -10.44 -22.98 32.63
C ILE A 69 -10.98 -24.01 31.62
N LEU A 70 -10.94 -25.29 32.00
CA LEU A 70 -11.57 -26.39 31.28
C LEU A 70 -13.08 -26.42 31.57
N LEU A 71 -13.87 -25.72 30.74
CA LEU A 71 -15.33 -25.89 30.73
C LEU A 71 -15.69 -27.15 29.92
N ARG A 72 -16.23 -28.14 30.61
CA ARG A 72 -16.80 -29.37 30.05
C ARG A 72 -18.15 -29.03 29.42
N GLN A 73 -18.19 -28.81 28.10
CA GLN A 73 -19.45 -28.64 27.37
C GLN A 73 -20.02 -30.00 26.95
N THR A 74 -21.13 -30.37 27.57
CA THR A 74 -22.08 -31.37 27.07
C THR A 74 -23.26 -30.63 26.45
N THR A 75 -23.30 -30.47 25.12
CA THR A 75 -24.56 -30.39 24.33
C THR A 75 -24.27 -30.43 22.82
N THR A 76 -25.30 -30.91 22.12
CA THR A 76 -25.48 -31.28 20.71
C THR A 76 -25.01 -30.30 19.62
N PRO A 77 -24.71 -30.78 18.39
CA PRO A 77 -24.13 -29.97 17.33
C PRO A 77 -25.19 -29.08 16.67
N THR A 78 -25.15 -27.79 16.97
CA THR A 78 -25.65 -26.74 16.08
C THR A 78 -24.48 -26.27 15.22
N THR A 79 -24.61 -26.39 13.91
CA THR A 79 -23.65 -25.85 12.94
C THR A 79 -23.72 -24.33 12.92
N THR A 80 -23.09 -23.69 13.89
CA THR A 80 -22.57 -22.33 13.73
C THR A 80 -21.12 -22.48 13.30
N THR A 81 -20.81 -22.03 12.09
CA THR A 81 -19.43 -21.82 11.64
C THR A 81 -18.80 -20.77 12.54
N THR A 82 -18.15 -21.21 13.61
CA THR A 82 -17.26 -20.38 14.41
C THR A 82 -16.05 -20.07 13.55
N ILE A 83 -16.03 -18.85 13.03
CA ILE A 83 -14.87 -18.26 12.37
C ILE A 83 -13.71 -18.35 13.37
N ALA A 84 -12.62 -19.03 12.99
CA ALA A 84 -11.42 -19.05 13.80
C ALA A 84 -11.01 -17.60 14.12
N PRO A 85 -10.70 -17.25 15.38
CA PRO A 85 -10.34 -15.88 15.71
C PRO A 85 -9.12 -15.48 14.89
N LEU A 86 -9.19 -14.33 14.22
CA LEU A 86 -7.99 -13.70 13.66
C LEU A 86 -6.98 -13.56 14.80
N ILE A 87 -5.74 -13.96 14.57
CA ILE A 87 -4.68 -13.89 15.58
C ILE A 87 -4.47 -12.43 15.94
N CYS A 88 -4.96 -12.06 17.12
CA CYS A 88 -4.72 -10.77 17.74
C CYS A 88 -3.37 -10.79 18.43
N PHE A 89 -2.47 -9.89 18.05
CA PHE A 89 -1.33 -9.56 18.89
C PHE A 89 -1.72 -8.35 19.74
N THR A 90 -1.71 -8.51 21.06
CA THR A 90 -1.93 -7.40 21.98
C THR A 90 -0.87 -6.34 21.68
N ILE A 91 -1.29 -5.14 21.26
CA ILE A 91 -0.33 -4.05 21.10
C ILE A 91 0.30 -3.79 22.46
N PRO A 92 1.63 -3.85 22.59
CA PRO A 92 2.26 -3.63 23.87
C PRO A 92 1.95 -2.23 24.38
N THR A 93 1.76 -2.12 25.69
CA THR A 93 1.53 -0.85 26.38
C THR A 93 2.76 0.05 26.27
N SER A 94 3.96 -0.54 26.22
CA SER A 94 5.19 0.13 25.82
C SER A 94 5.32 0.16 24.30
N ARG A 95 5.37 1.38 23.75
CA ARG A 95 5.50 1.64 22.32
C ARG A 95 6.81 2.40 22.08
N PRO A 96 7.96 1.71 22.16
CA PRO A 96 9.25 2.32 21.87
C PRO A 96 9.24 2.85 20.44
N SER A 97 9.67 4.10 20.30
CA SER A 97 9.83 4.74 19.00
C SER A 97 10.87 3.99 18.17
N ASN A 98 10.69 4.04 16.86
CA ASN A 98 11.55 3.40 15.87
C ASN A 98 11.61 1.86 15.93
N ALA A 99 10.51 1.22 16.36
CA ALA A 99 10.39 -0.22 16.42
C ALA A 99 9.22 -0.75 15.60
N TRP A 100 9.41 -1.95 15.03
CA TRP A 100 8.40 -2.71 14.32
C TRP A 100 7.71 -3.71 15.24
N TYR A 101 6.41 -3.87 15.01
CA TYR A 101 5.57 -4.81 15.73
C TYR A 101 4.78 -5.63 14.74
N SER A 102 4.82 -6.95 14.91
CA SER A 102 3.87 -7.81 14.22
C SER A 102 2.48 -7.50 14.75
N VAL A 103 1.57 -7.20 13.84
CA VAL A 103 0.14 -7.14 14.13
C VAL A 103 -0.53 -8.42 13.64
N GLY A 104 -1.83 -8.55 13.86
CA GLY A 104 -2.58 -9.62 13.21
C GLY A 104 -2.36 -9.59 11.69
N ASN A 105 -2.33 -10.76 11.06
CA ASN A 105 -2.30 -10.83 9.60
C ASN A 105 -3.71 -10.66 9.04
N MET A 106 -3.80 -10.16 7.81
CA MET A 106 -5.02 -10.29 7.02
C MET A 106 -5.35 -11.79 6.84
N SER A 107 -6.62 -12.13 6.86
CA SER A 107 -7.11 -13.49 6.59
C SER A 107 -6.84 -13.93 5.15
N ILE A 108 -6.75 -12.96 4.23
CA ILE A 108 -6.61 -13.23 2.80
C ILE A 108 -5.39 -12.49 2.24
N THR A 109 -4.55 -13.22 1.50
CA THR A 109 -3.45 -12.63 0.72
C THR A 109 -4.03 -11.73 -0.35
N ARG A 110 -3.43 -10.55 -0.57
CA ARG A 110 -4.00 -9.62 -1.55
C ARG A 110 -2.97 -8.65 -2.09
N GLN A 111 -3.17 -8.24 -3.33
CA GLN A 111 -2.45 -7.18 -4.02
C GLN A 111 -3.43 -6.30 -4.80
N TYR A 112 -2.99 -5.09 -5.19
CA TYR A 112 -3.82 -4.12 -5.93
C TYR A 112 -5.17 -3.82 -5.25
N TYR A 113 -5.19 -3.94 -3.91
CA TYR A 113 -6.26 -3.54 -3.02
C TYR A 113 -6.08 -2.07 -2.62
N THR A 114 -7.09 -1.50 -1.97
CA THR A 114 -7.00 -0.15 -1.40
C THR A 114 -6.89 -0.21 0.12
N SER A 115 -6.10 0.71 0.69
CA SER A 115 -5.93 0.88 2.14
C SER A 115 -6.36 2.30 2.52
N THR A 116 -7.43 2.41 3.31
CA THR A 116 -8.06 3.70 3.62
C THR A 116 -8.14 3.88 5.13
N TYR A 117 -7.53 4.96 5.65
CA TYR A 117 -7.62 5.31 7.07
C TYR A 117 -8.99 5.90 7.39
N LEU A 118 -9.67 5.32 8.38
CA LEU A 118 -10.95 5.76 8.90
C LEU A 118 -10.72 6.53 10.20
N ALA A 119 -10.71 7.86 10.11
CA ALA A 119 -10.40 8.73 11.25
C ALA A 119 -11.41 8.63 12.42
N GLN A 120 -12.59 8.08 12.16
CA GLN A 120 -13.74 8.10 13.05
C GLN A 120 -13.66 7.05 14.15
N ASP A 121 -12.94 5.97 13.87
CA ASP A 121 -12.70 4.86 14.79
C ASP A 121 -11.23 4.46 14.83
N ASN A 122 -10.36 5.27 14.24
CA ASN A 122 -8.92 5.08 14.21
C ASN A 122 -8.55 3.69 13.66
N SER A 123 -9.17 3.33 12.53
CA SER A 123 -9.01 2.04 11.88
C SER A 123 -8.54 2.18 10.44
N VAL A 124 -8.12 1.07 9.82
CA VAL A 124 -7.75 1.04 8.41
C VAL A 124 -8.60 -0.01 7.70
N LEU A 125 -9.37 0.43 6.71
CA LEU A 125 -10.10 -0.45 5.81
C LEU A 125 -9.17 -0.95 4.72
N ILE A 126 -9.10 -2.27 4.58
CA ILE A 126 -8.48 -2.96 3.47
C ILE A 126 -9.59 -3.55 2.59
N ALA A 127 -9.71 -3.08 1.35
CA ALA A 127 -10.83 -3.45 0.47
C ALA A 127 -10.36 -4.09 -0.83
N GLY A 128 -10.96 -5.25 -1.15
CA GLY A 128 -10.74 -5.96 -2.41
C GLY A 128 -9.32 -6.46 -2.63
N GLY A 129 -8.89 -6.42 -3.88
CA GLY A 129 -7.58 -6.90 -4.33
C GLY A 129 -7.67 -8.20 -5.13
N LEU A 130 -6.50 -8.76 -5.42
CA LEU A 130 -6.30 -9.95 -6.24
C LEU A 130 -5.44 -10.96 -5.48
N ASN A 131 -5.81 -12.25 -5.55
CA ASN A 131 -5.00 -13.34 -4.97
C ASN A 131 -4.99 -14.60 -5.86
N GLY A 132 -5.12 -14.39 -7.17
CA GLY A 132 -5.50 -15.40 -8.15
C GLY A 132 -6.96 -15.23 -8.59
N ILE A 133 -7.82 -14.72 -7.70
CA ILE A 133 -9.18 -14.25 -8.02
C ILE A 133 -9.39 -12.82 -7.54
N SER A 134 -10.29 -12.08 -8.19
CA SER A 134 -10.73 -10.77 -7.68
C SER A 134 -11.46 -10.98 -6.35
N LEU A 135 -11.13 -10.15 -5.35
CA LEU A 135 -11.69 -10.24 -4.02
C LEU A 135 -12.79 -9.20 -3.81
N LYS A 136 -13.88 -9.64 -3.18
CA LYS A 136 -14.93 -8.75 -2.62
C LYS A 136 -14.77 -8.50 -1.12
N SER A 137 -13.89 -9.27 -0.47
CA SER A 137 -13.70 -9.22 0.96
C SER A 137 -13.06 -7.91 1.41
N THR A 138 -13.52 -7.45 2.57
CA THR A 138 -12.88 -6.36 3.30
C THR A 138 -12.37 -6.86 4.64
N GLU A 139 -11.31 -6.20 5.12
CA GLU A 139 -10.77 -6.43 6.46
C GLU A 139 -10.48 -5.07 7.09
N ILE A 140 -10.72 -4.95 8.39
CA ILE A 140 -10.54 -3.70 9.13
C ILE A 140 -9.47 -3.94 10.18
N TYR A 141 -8.36 -3.19 10.08
CA TYR A 141 -7.37 -3.11 11.13
C TYR A 141 -7.80 -2.09 12.18
N ASN A 142 -7.94 -2.52 13.43
CA ASN A 142 -8.27 -1.63 14.54
C ASN A 142 -7.00 -1.28 15.33
N GLN A 143 -6.62 0.00 15.34
CA GLN A 143 -5.38 0.43 16.01
C GLN A 143 -5.45 0.31 17.53
N SER A 144 -6.63 0.36 18.15
CA SER A 144 -6.77 0.23 19.60
C SER A 144 -6.49 -1.20 20.07
N THR A 145 -6.78 -2.20 19.23
CA THR A 145 -6.65 -3.62 19.57
C THR A 145 -5.44 -4.30 18.91
N GLY A 146 -4.94 -3.77 17.79
CA GLY A 146 -3.88 -4.41 16.98
C GLY A 146 -4.37 -5.57 16.14
N CYS A 147 -5.69 -5.76 16.07
CA CYS A 147 -6.30 -6.87 15.38
C CYS A 147 -6.84 -6.45 14.01
N PHE A 148 -6.78 -7.38 13.08
CA PHE A 148 -7.69 -7.38 11.95
C PHE A 148 -9.00 -8.03 12.36
N ILE A 149 -10.10 -7.51 11.86
CA ILE A 149 -11.39 -8.17 11.84
C ILE A 149 -11.87 -8.27 10.39
N ASN A 150 -12.62 -9.32 10.08
CA ASN A 150 -13.32 -9.37 8.80
C ASN A 150 -14.36 -8.24 8.77
N GLY A 151 -14.27 -7.40 7.75
CA GLY A 151 -15.32 -6.43 7.47
C GLY A 151 -16.45 -7.08 6.67
N THR A 152 -17.46 -6.28 6.34
CA THR A 152 -18.52 -6.72 5.44
C THR A 152 -18.00 -6.84 4.01
N ASP A 153 -18.50 -7.83 3.25
CA ASP A 153 -18.11 -7.96 1.84
C ASP A 153 -18.64 -6.77 1.03
N MET A 154 -17.82 -6.26 0.11
CA MET A 154 -18.28 -5.35 -0.94
C MET A 154 -19.30 -6.09 -1.83
N PRO A 155 -20.24 -5.41 -2.51
CA PRO A 155 -21.21 -6.07 -3.38
C PRO A 155 -20.58 -6.85 -4.53
N ARG A 156 -19.39 -6.43 -4.96
CA ARG A 156 -18.67 -7.00 -6.09
C ARG A 156 -17.19 -7.06 -5.79
N ALA A 157 -16.55 -8.09 -6.33
CA ALA A 157 -15.11 -8.21 -6.28
C ALA A 157 -14.44 -7.14 -7.14
N ARG A 158 -13.31 -6.58 -6.69
CA ARG A 158 -12.56 -5.57 -7.46
C ARG A 158 -11.08 -5.47 -7.05
N TYR A 159 -10.21 -5.27 -8.03
CA TYR A 159 -8.82 -4.84 -7.85
C TYR A 159 -8.48 -3.72 -8.86
N TYR A 160 -7.39 -2.96 -8.63
CA TYR A 160 -7.09 -1.72 -9.39
C TYR A 160 -8.24 -0.69 -9.38
N HIS A 161 -9.02 -0.69 -8.29
CA HIS A 161 -10.04 0.30 -8.02
C HIS A 161 -9.44 1.42 -7.14
N THR A 162 -10.15 2.53 -7.03
CA THR A 162 -9.86 3.57 -6.03
C THR A 162 -10.86 3.50 -4.89
N ALA A 163 -10.46 3.99 -3.71
CA ALA A 163 -11.28 4.04 -2.51
C ALA A 163 -11.10 5.38 -1.82
N ASP A 164 -12.16 6.18 -1.82
CA ASP A 164 -12.12 7.56 -1.37
C ASP A 164 -13.24 7.85 -0.37
N ILE A 165 -12.92 8.62 0.66
CA ILE A 165 -13.91 9.12 1.62
C ILE A 165 -14.56 10.36 1.03
N LEU A 166 -15.88 10.34 0.85
CA LEU A 166 -16.63 11.54 0.48
C LEU A 166 -16.77 12.46 1.70
N PRO A 167 -16.36 13.74 1.65
CA PRO A 167 -16.34 14.63 2.81
C PRO A 167 -17.68 14.75 3.56
N ALA A 168 -18.80 14.73 2.84
CA ALA A 168 -20.13 14.80 3.44
C ALA A 168 -20.62 13.48 4.05
N PHE A 169 -19.98 12.37 3.70
CA PHE A 169 -20.32 11.02 4.15
C PHE A 169 -19.07 10.33 4.68
N PRO A 170 -18.49 10.82 5.79
CA PRO A 170 -17.20 10.32 6.28
C PRO A 170 -17.22 8.81 6.61
N ASN A 171 -18.41 8.26 6.90
CA ASN A 171 -18.65 6.83 7.15
C ASN A 171 -18.68 5.96 5.89
N TYR A 172 -18.79 6.56 4.71
CA TYR A 172 -18.91 5.83 3.46
C TYR A 172 -17.66 5.98 2.61
N ILE A 173 -17.26 4.87 2.01
CA ILE A 173 -16.14 4.77 1.08
C ILE A 173 -16.70 4.58 -0.30
N LEU A 174 -16.34 5.47 -1.22
CA LEU A 174 -16.65 5.30 -2.62
C LEU A 174 -15.60 4.41 -3.26
N LEU A 175 -15.99 3.18 -3.59
CA LEU A 175 -15.17 2.19 -4.27
C LEU A 175 -15.44 2.27 -5.77
N ALA A 176 -14.58 2.93 -6.54
CA ALA A 176 -14.83 3.21 -7.96
C ALA A 176 -14.13 2.21 -8.89
N GLY A 177 -14.88 1.65 -9.85
CA GLY A 177 -14.35 0.81 -10.93
C GLY A 177 -13.49 -0.38 -10.48
N GLY A 178 -12.44 -0.66 -11.23
CA GLY A 178 -11.58 -1.83 -11.05
C GLY A 178 -12.00 -3.01 -11.91
N VAL A 179 -11.30 -4.14 -11.72
CA VAL A 179 -11.58 -5.40 -12.42
C VAL A 179 -12.21 -6.39 -11.44
N GLY A 180 -13.44 -6.81 -11.73
CA GLY A 180 -14.16 -7.83 -10.96
C GLY A 180 -13.97 -9.23 -11.52
N SER A 181 -14.74 -10.18 -10.97
CA SER A 181 -14.69 -11.60 -11.38
C SER A 181 -15.15 -11.83 -12.83
N SER A 182 -15.98 -10.93 -13.37
CA SER A 182 -16.56 -11.03 -14.72
C SER A 182 -15.99 -10.00 -15.69
N GLY A 183 -14.91 -9.30 -15.32
CA GLY A 183 -14.27 -8.27 -16.13
C GLY A 183 -14.29 -6.88 -15.51
N THR A 184 -13.95 -5.86 -16.31
CA THR A 184 -13.86 -4.46 -15.87
C THR A 184 -15.23 -3.92 -15.45
N LEU A 185 -15.26 -3.17 -14.34
CA LEU A 185 -16.48 -2.63 -13.75
C LEU A 185 -16.77 -1.21 -14.24
N ASN A 186 -18.01 -0.95 -14.61
CA ASN A 186 -18.59 0.39 -14.87
C ASN A 186 -19.42 0.91 -13.70
N VAL A 187 -19.11 0.47 -12.48
CA VAL A 187 -19.86 0.87 -11.28
C VAL A 187 -18.93 1.31 -10.17
N SER A 188 -19.39 2.26 -9.37
CA SER A 188 -18.86 2.53 -8.05
C SER A 188 -19.84 2.07 -6.98
N ASP A 189 -19.32 1.67 -5.83
CA ASP A 189 -20.13 1.33 -4.66
C ASP A 189 -19.83 2.34 -3.55
N LEU A 190 -20.83 3.12 -3.13
CA LEU A 190 -20.75 3.90 -1.90
C LEU A 190 -21.06 2.97 -0.74
N PHE A 191 -20.02 2.55 -0.05
CA PHE A 191 -20.01 1.40 0.86
C PHE A 191 -19.71 1.84 2.29
N ASP A 192 -20.57 1.46 3.23
CA ASP A 192 -20.30 1.55 4.67
C ASP A 192 -19.63 0.25 5.14
N PRO A 193 -18.33 0.29 5.51
CA PRO A 193 -17.60 -0.91 5.90
C PRO A 193 -18.11 -1.58 7.18
N LYS A 194 -18.82 -0.84 8.05
CA LYS A 194 -19.33 -1.37 9.33
C LYS A 194 -20.64 -2.12 9.15
N THR A 195 -21.56 -1.53 8.39
CA THR A 195 -22.91 -2.09 8.24
C THR A 195 -23.04 -2.95 6.99
N GLY A 196 -22.14 -2.80 6.01
CA GLY A 196 -22.24 -3.41 4.68
C GLY A 196 -23.26 -2.72 3.79
N ASN A 197 -23.91 -1.66 4.27
CA ASN A 197 -24.86 -0.88 3.49
C ASN A 197 -24.15 -0.32 2.27
N THR A 198 -24.76 -0.51 1.11
CA THR A 198 -24.19 -0.08 -0.16
C THR A 198 -25.23 0.60 -1.02
N LEU A 199 -24.81 1.70 -1.64
CA LEU A 199 -25.46 2.28 -2.81
C LEU A 199 -24.56 2.06 -4.02
N THR A 200 -24.98 1.22 -4.97
CA THR A 200 -24.29 1.07 -6.25
C THR A 200 -24.69 2.22 -7.18
N ILE A 201 -23.69 2.83 -7.80
CA ILE A 201 -23.82 4.00 -8.67
C ILE A 201 -23.12 3.67 -9.99
N ALA A 202 -23.86 3.77 -11.10
CA ALA A 202 -23.30 3.49 -12.42
C ALA A 202 -22.38 4.64 -12.88
N MET A 203 -21.18 4.28 -13.33
CA MET A 203 -20.26 5.16 -14.05
C MET A 203 -20.57 5.11 -15.56
N SER A 204 -20.20 6.14 -16.31
CA SER A 204 -20.47 6.19 -17.76
C SER A 204 -19.73 5.12 -18.55
N THR A 205 -18.57 4.66 -18.05
CA THR A 205 -17.75 3.65 -18.71
C THR A 205 -17.07 2.73 -17.70
N MET A 206 -16.72 1.52 -18.15
CA MET A 206 -15.96 0.57 -17.36
C MET A 206 -14.49 0.99 -17.28
N ARG A 207 -13.92 1.06 -16.08
CA ARG A 207 -12.54 1.55 -15.89
C ARG A 207 -11.81 0.85 -14.75
N TYR A 208 -10.53 0.52 -14.95
CA TYR A 208 -9.59 0.13 -13.88
C TYR A 208 -8.27 0.87 -14.04
N ALA A 209 -7.44 0.90 -12.99
CA ALA A 209 -6.18 1.67 -12.96
C ALA A 209 -6.36 3.15 -13.34
N HIS A 210 -7.55 3.68 -13.05
CA HIS A 210 -7.86 5.10 -13.09
C HIS A 210 -7.34 5.76 -11.81
N GLY A 211 -7.30 7.09 -11.79
CA GLY A 211 -7.12 7.83 -10.55
C GLY A 211 -8.39 8.55 -10.14
N SER A 212 -8.45 8.88 -8.87
CA SER A 212 -9.55 9.63 -8.26
C SER A 212 -9.01 10.69 -7.32
N ALA A 213 -9.79 11.75 -7.11
CA ALA A 213 -9.54 12.71 -6.05
C ALA A 213 -10.79 13.52 -5.71
N ILE A 214 -10.78 14.10 -4.53
CA ILE A 214 -11.77 15.10 -4.13
C ILE A 214 -11.54 16.41 -4.89
N PHE A 215 -12.59 16.89 -5.52
CA PHE A 215 -12.69 18.15 -6.23
C PHE A 215 -13.50 19.16 -5.41
N GLY A 216 -12.92 20.34 -5.17
CA GLY A 216 -13.53 21.32 -4.27
C GLY A 216 -13.73 20.71 -2.88
N SER A 217 -14.85 21.00 -2.22
CA SER A 217 -15.22 20.44 -0.91
C SER A 217 -16.29 19.35 -0.97
N THR A 218 -16.92 19.16 -2.13
CA THR A 218 -18.17 18.40 -2.25
C THR A 218 -18.17 17.36 -3.37
N GLN A 219 -17.20 17.38 -4.28
CA GLN A 219 -17.20 16.49 -5.43
C GLN A 219 -16.04 15.52 -5.38
N LEU A 220 -16.22 14.37 -6.00
CA LEU A 220 -15.17 13.41 -6.29
C LEU A 220 -15.18 13.12 -7.78
N VAL A 221 -13.99 13.08 -8.36
CA VAL A 221 -13.80 12.72 -9.78
C VAL A 221 -13.07 11.39 -9.89
N VAL A 222 -13.41 10.65 -10.93
CA VAL A 222 -12.77 9.39 -11.33
C VAL A 222 -12.36 9.55 -12.79
N ILE A 223 -11.07 9.48 -13.10
CA ILE A 223 -10.55 9.95 -14.39
C ILE A 223 -9.69 8.87 -15.05
N GLY A 224 -9.88 8.67 -16.36
CA GLY A 224 -9.09 7.76 -17.19
C GLY A 224 -9.21 6.29 -16.81
N GLY A 225 -8.10 5.57 -16.92
CA GLY A 225 -8.01 4.14 -16.72
C GLY A 225 -8.18 3.34 -18.01
N GLN A 226 -8.43 2.05 -17.87
CA GLN A 226 -8.63 1.13 -18.98
C GLN A 226 -10.02 0.48 -18.91
N GLY A 227 -10.74 0.54 -20.03
CA GLY A 227 -11.96 -0.23 -20.29
C GLY A 227 -11.74 -1.18 -21.46
N ALA A 228 -12.69 -1.23 -22.40
CA ALA A 228 -12.50 -1.96 -23.68
C ALA A 228 -11.36 -1.33 -24.49
N VAL A 229 -11.31 -0.01 -24.43
CA VAL A 229 -10.19 0.82 -24.85
C VAL A 229 -9.67 1.58 -23.65
N GLN A 230 -8.49 2.14 -23.82
CA GLN A 230 -7.97 3.06 -22.84
C GLN A 230 -8.79 4.34 -22.81
N LEU A 231 -9.03 4.87 -21.61
CA LEU A 231 -9.99 5.93 -21.40
C LEU A 231 -9.32 7.27 -21.18
N ASP A 232 -9.88 8.25 -21.86
CA ASP A 232 -9.69 9.68 -21.67
C ASP A 232 -10.83 10.31 -20.87
N THR A 233 -12.00 9.68 -20.80
CA THR A 233 -13.15 10.23 -20.07
C THR A 233 -12.98 10.17 -18.55
N GLY A 234 -13.82 10.93 -17.84
CA GLY A 234 -13.99 10.81 -16.40
C GLY A 234 -15.45 10.87 -15.98
N ASP A 235 -15.71 10.56 -14.72
CA ASP A 235 -17.03 10.69 -14.09
C ASP A 235 -16.88 11.50 -12.80
N ALA A 236 -17.86 12.34 -12.48
CA ALA A 236 -17.91 13.07 -11.21
C ALA A 236 -19.18 12.81 -10.42
N ILE A 237 -19.02 12.68 -9.10
CA ILE A 237 -20.12 12.53 -8.13
C ILE A 237 -20.05 13.65 -7.11
N SER A 238 -21.20 14.20 -6.73
CA SER A 238 -21.29 15.26 -5.73
C SER A 238 -21.97 14.75 -4.46
N SER A 239 -21.53 15.24 -3.31
CA SER A 239 -22.16 15.01 -2.03
C SER A 239 -23.63 15.46 -1.97
N GLY A 240 -24.04 16.41 -2.83
CA GLY A 240 -25.42 16.86 -2.93
C GLY A 240 -26.33 15.94 -3.77
N SER A 241 -25.76 15.03 -4.56
CA SER A 241 -26.49 14.06 -5.40
C SER A 241 -25.66 12.79 -5.54
N ILE A 242 -25.80 11.89 -4.55
CA ILE A 242 -25.03 10.64 -4.48
C ILE A 242 -25.70 9.46 -5.21
N THR A 243 -26.83 9.69 -5.89
CA THR A 243 -27.59 8.61 -6.54
C THR A 243 -27.17 8.39 -7.99
N THR A 244 -26.48 9.36 -8.60
CA THR A 244 -26.01 9.30 -9.98
C THR A 244 -24.66 10.00 -10.07
N PHE A 245 -23.77 9.50 -10.94
CA PHE A 245 -22.72 10.39 -11.45
C PHE A 245 -23.43 11.46 -12.27
N SER A 246 -23.52 12.66 -11.72
CA SER A 246 -24.32 13.73 -12.29
C SER A 246 -23.65 14.39 -13.50
N MET A 247 -22.51 13.85 -13.93
CA MET A 247 -21.65 14.46 -14.93
C MET A 247 -20.68 13.44 -15.53
N SER A 248 -20.86 13.13 -16.81
CA SER A 248 -19.77 12.59 -17.63
C SER A 248 -18.82 13.74 -17.92
N LEU A 249 -17.60 13.63 -17.41
CA LEU A 249 -16.54 14.54 -17.80
C LEU A 249 -16.16 14.17 -19.23
N ASN A 250 -15.99 15.16 -20.12
CA ASN A 250 -15.55 14.93 -21.49
C ASN A 250 -14.18 14.22 -21.57
N THR A 251 -13.61 14.05 -22.75
CA THR A 251 -12.36 13.31 -22.94
C THR A 251 -11.13 14.16 -22.55
N MET A 252 -10.26 13.67 -21.67
CA MET A 252 -8.84 14.07 -21.64
C MET A 252 -8.28 14.05 -23.07
N ILE A 253 -7.31 14.91 -23.38
CA ILE A 253 -6.73 14.94 -24.74
C ILE A 253 -6.12 13.57 -25.13
N VAL A 254 -5.67 12.82 -24.13
CA VAL A 254 -5.07 11.51 -24.32
C VAL A 254 -5.62 10.53 -23.27
N PRO A 255 -6.04 9.33 -23.70
CA PRO A 255 -6.41 8.29 -22.77
C PRO A 255 -5.18 7.82 -21.98
N ARG A 256 -5.34 7.52 -20.68
CA ARG A 256 -4.22 7.16 -19.76
C ARG A 256 -4.66 6.21 -18.66
N LEU A 257 -3.84 5.21 -18.34
CA LEU A 257 -4.02 4.33 -17.17
C LEU A 257 -2.77 4.36 -16.28
N SER A 258 -2.90 4.03 -14.99
CA SER A 258 -1.82 4.10 -13.98
C SER A 258 -1.20 5.48 -13.81
N HIS A 259 -2.01 6.53 -13.99
CA HIS A 259 -1.67 7.91 -13.65
C HIS A 259 -2.08 8.20 -12.20
N THR A 260 -1.53 9.25 -11.61
CA THR A 260 -1.92 9.75 -10.29
C THR A 260 -2.95 10.87 -10.44
N VAL A 261 -3.89 11.01 -9.52
CA VAL A 261 -4.82 12.14 -9.45
C VAL A 261 -4.69 12.77 -8.06
N THR A 262 -4.47 14.08 -7.97
CA THR A 262 -4.01 14.75 -6.74
C THR A 262 -4.69 16.10 -6.58
N ARG A 263 -5.38 16.30 -5.46
CA ARG A 263 -6.01 17.59 -5.12
C ARG A 263 -4.96 18.66 -4.76
N LEU A 264 -5.04 19.84 -5.39
CA LEU A 264 -4.09 20.95 -5.22
C LEU A 264 -4.61 22.06 -4.32
N GLY A 265 -4.78 21.79 -3.02
CA GLY A 265 -5.30 22.79 -2.08
C GLY A 265 -6.48 22.27 -1.28
N ASN A 266 -6.68 22.84 -0.09
CA ASN A 266 -7.76 22.38 0.80
C ASN A 266 -9.13 22.89 0.38
N ASN A 267 -9.22 23.82 -0.59
CA ASN A 267 -10.47 24.38 -1.15
C ASN A 267 -10.30 24.98 -2.56
N SER A 268 -9.17 24.78 -3.22
CA SER A 268 -8.86 25.44 -4.50
C SER A 268 -9.78 25.03 -5.64
N GLY A 269 -10.51 23.92 -5.48
CA GLY A 269 -11.22 23.29 -6.59
C GLY A 269 -10.27 22.70 -7.62
N ILE A 270 -8.97 22.59 -7.33
CA ILE A 270 -7.98 22.15 -8.32
C ILE A 270 -7.60 20.68 -8.11
N ILE A 271 -7.55 19.90 -9.18
CA ILE A 271 -7.01 18.53 -9.23
C ILE A 271 -5.89 18.48 -10.26
N LEU A 272 -4.85 17.71 -10.00
CA LEU A 272 -3.80 17.36 -10.92
C LEU A 272 -3.86 15.87 -11.25
N VAL A 273 -4.01 15.52 -12.51
CA VAL A 273 -3.81 14.20 -13.10
C VAL A 273 -2.37 14.14 -13.61
N ALA A 274 -1.58 13.12 -13.30
CA ALA A 274 -0.18 13.11 -13.70
C ALA A 274 0.35 11.71 -14.03
N GLY A 275 1.14 11.62 -15.11
CA GLY A 275 1.71 10.38 -15.62
C GLY A 275 0.71 9.50 -16.35
N GLY A 276 0.94 8.20 -16.26
CA GLY A 276 0.16 7.17 -16.92
C GLY A 276 0.79 6.61 -18.19
N TYR A 277 0.25 5.49 -18.63
CA TYR A 277 0.65 4.73 -19.81
C TYR A 277 -0.44 4.82 -20.88
N GLN A 278 -0.08 4.86 -22.17
CA GLN A 278 -1.02 4.72 -23.29
C GLN A 278 -0.57 3.70 -24.33
N GLY A 279 -1.31 2.59 -24.49
CA GLY A 279 -1.15 1.59 -25.56
C GLY A 279 0.30 1.15 -25.86
N SER A 280 0.53 0.52 -27.02
CA SER A 280 1.88 0.15 -27.48
C SER A 280 2.69 1.32 -28.06
N THR A 281 2.09 2.50 -28.17
CA THR A 281 2.72 3.70 -28.72
C THR A 281 2.20 4.93 -28.03
N TYR A 282 3.13 5.84 -27.91
CA TYR A 282 3.33 6.56 -26.71
C TYR A 282 2.63 7.97 -26.86
N TYR A 283 2.16 8.71 -25.81
CA TYR A 283 2.01 10.21 -25.77
C TYR A 283 2.15 10.91 -24.38
N SER A 284 2.59 12.19 -24.36
CA SER A 284 2.39 13.16 -23.25
C SER A 284 1.10 13.93 -23.44
N SER A 285 0.34 14.22 -22.37
CA SER A 285 -0.80 15.12 -22.52
C SER A 285 -1.11 15.90 -21.25
N SER A 286 -1.63 17.10 -21.46
CA SER A 286 -2.18 18.01 -20.46
C SER A 286 -3.52 18.56 -20.93
N ALA A 287 -4.48 18.79 -20.03
CA ALA A 287 -5.73 19.48 -20.34
C ALA A 287 -6.13 20.36 -19.14
N ILE A 288 -6.83 21.48 -19.39
CA ILE A 288 -7.26 22.48 -18.39
C ILE A 288 -8.79 22.60 -18.34
N PHE A 289 -9.34 22.89 -17.16
CA PHE A 289 -10.74 23.31 -16.97
C PHE A 289 -10.82 24.46 -15.95
N GLY A 290 -11.78 25.40 -16.06
CA GLY A 290 -11.97 26.55 -15.14
C GLY A 290 -13.06 26.30 -14.07
N SER A 291 -13.66 27.29 -13.42
CA SER A 291 -13.20 28.09 -12.26
C SER A 291 -12.79 27.30 -10.99
N THR A 292 -12.58 26.00 -11.16
CA THR A 292 -12.21 24.94 -10.20
C THR A 292 -11.48 23.90 -11.07
N GLN A 293 -10.15 23.90 -11.07
CA GLN A 293 -9.39 23.46 -12.25
C GLN A 293 -8.94 21.99 -12.25
N LEU A 294 -8.84 21.36 -13.42
CA LEU A 294 -8.15 20.07 -13.58
C LEU A 294 -6.87 20.32 -14.39
N VAL A 295 -5.71 19.94 -13.87
CA VAL A 295 -4.40 19.99 -14.53
C VAL A 295 -4.08 18.57 -14.93
N VAL A 296 -3.60 18.31 -16.15
CA VAL A 296 -3.08 16.99 -16.53
C VAL A 296 -1.60 17.12 -16.89
N ILE A 297 -0.74 16.21 -16.43
CA ILE A 297 0.72 16.28 -16.58
C ILE A 297 1.24 14.95 -17.11
N GLY A 298 2.10 14.95 -18.12
CA GLY A 298 2.87 13.76 -18.47
C GLY A 298 2.12 12.61 -19.10
N GLY A 299 2.72 11.42 -19.03
CA GLY A 299 2.39 10.26 -19.86
C GLY A 299 3.57 9.87 -20.75
N GLN A 300 3.66 8.59 -21.12
CA GLN A 300 4.75 8.11 -21.98
C GLN A 300 4.38 8.33 -23.46
N GLY A 301 4.98 9.33 -24.19
CA GLY A 301 5.35 9.11 -25.62
C GLY A 301 5.57 10.00 -26.89
N ALA A 302 5.07 9.59 -28.09
CA ALA A 302 5.70 9.46 -29.44
C ALA A 302 5.21 10.30 -30.65
N VAL A 303 4.19 11.17 -30.60
CA VAL A 303 4.13 12.31 -31.56
C VAL A 303 4.00 13.60 -30.78
N GLN A 304 4.80 14.59 -31.18
CA GLN A 304 4.79 15.96 -30.71
C GLN A 304 3.53 16.65 -31.26
N LEU A 305 2.61 17.06 -30.38
CA LEU A 305 1.47 17.89 -30.75
C LEU A 305 1.48 19.13 -29.86
N ASP A 306 1.96 20.22 -30.44
CA ASP A 306 2.29 21.51 -29.84
C ASP A 306 1.08 22.45 -29.66
N THR A 307 -0.17 21.96 -29.59
CA THR A 307 -1.33 22.87 -29.54
C THR A 307 -2.49 22.40 -28.71
N GLY A 308 -3.17 23.38 -28.14
CA GLY A 308 -4.49 23.23 -27.56
C GLY A 308 -5.27 24.57 -27.41
N ASP A 309 -6.61 24.51 -27.37
CA ASP A 309 -7.67 25.55 -27.29
C ASP A 309 -8.68 25.53 -26.10
N ALA A 310 -8.89 26.65 -25.38
CA ALA A 310 -9.72 26.75 -24.17
C ALA A 310 -11.25 26.99 -24.41
N ILE A 311 -12.09 26.80 -23.38
CA ILE A 311 -13.52 27.19 -23.31
C ILE A 311 -13.84 27.67 -21.89
N SER A 312 -14.53 28.80 -21.82
CA SER A 312 -15.08 29.40 -20.60
C SER A 312 -16.60 29.25 -20.51
N SER A 313 -17.08 29.05 -19.27
CA SER A 313 -18.39 29.46 -18.69
C SER A 313 -19.30 28.34 -18.15
N GLY A 314 -19.64 28.46 -16.86
CA GLY A 314 -20.96 28.17 -16.27
C GLY A 314 -21.43 26.73 -16.08
N SER A 315 -20.89 25.75 -16.81
CA SER A 315 -21.29 24.34 -16.66
C SER A 315 -20.14 23.42 -17.06
N ILE A 316 -19.76 22.53 -16.15
CA ILE A 316 -18.67 21.57 -16.33
C ILE A 316 -19.10 20.52 -17.36
N THR A 317 -18.91 20.82 -18.63
CA THR A 317 -19.35 19.94 -19.73
C THR A 317 -18.26 19.66 -20.76
N THR A 318 -17.09 20.32 -20.72
CA THR A 318 -16.07 20.16 -21.78
C THR A 318 -14.62 20.33 -21.29
N PHE A 319 -13.73 19.39 -21.62
CA PHE A 319 -12.28 19.63 -21.56
C PHE A 319 -11.92 20.70 -22.57
N SER A 320 -11.15 21.69 -22.17
CA SER A 320 -10.70 22.72 -23.08
C SER A 320 -9.18 22.84 -23.03
N MET A 321 -8.60 22.82 -24.20
CA MET A 321 -7.21 22.77 -24.55
C MET A 321 -6.40 24.12 -24.31
N SER A 322 -5.07 24.01 -24.37
CA SER A 322 -3.92 24.88 -23.99
C SER A 322 -4.06 26.19 -23.18
N LEU A 323 -3.36 26.18 -22.05
CA LEU A 323 -2.02 26.77 -21.96
C LEU A 323 -1.15 25.90 -21.02
N ASN A 324 0.07 25.57 -21.45
CA ASN A 324 1.15 24.92 -20.69
C ASN A 324 0.98 23.41 -20.40
N THR A 325 1.60 22.61 -21.26
CA THR A 325 1.83 21.17 -21.07
C THR A 325 3.11 20.95 -20.28
N MET A 326 3.24 19.76 -19.67
CA MET A 326 4.57 19.30 -19.24
C MET A 326 5.48 19.22 -20.48
N ILE A 327 6.67 19.78 -20.39
CA ILE A 327 7.65 19.96 -21.46
C ILE A 327 8.24 18.61 -21.89
N VAL A 328 8.47 17.69 -20.96
CA VAL A 328 9.04 16.37 -21.25
C VAL A 328 8.05 15.26 -20.89
N PRO A 329 7.64 14.36 -21.80
CA PRO A 329 6.81 13.19 -21.49
C PRO A 329 7.50 12.27 -20.50
N ARG A 330 6.81 11.78 -19.45
CA ARG A 330 7.42 10.86 -18.47
C ARG A 330 6.39 10.00 -17.76
N LEU A 331 6.77 8.77 -17.38
CA LEU A 331 6.02 7.90 -16.46
C LEU A 331 6.83 7.56 -15.20
N SER A 332 6.15 7.07 -14.16
CA SER A 332 6.79 6.72 -12.87
C SER A 332 7.66 7.84 -12.29
N HIS A 333 7.24 9.08 -12.53
CA HIS A 333 7.75 10.28 -11.90
C HIS A 333 7.02 10.52 -10.58
N THR A 334 7.55 11.44 -9.77
CA THR A 334 6.82 11.93 -8.60
C THR A 334 6.20 13.29 -8.88
N VAL A 335 5.07 13.49 -8.23
CA VAL A 335 4.27 14.70 -8.28
C VAL A 335 4.09 15.15 -6.85
N THR A 336 4.78 16.24 -6.49
CA THR A 336 4.83 16.70 -5.11
C THR A 336 4.25 18.09 -5.01
N ARG A 337 3.14 18.22 -4.29
CA ARG A 337 2.57 19.53 -3.93
C ARG A 337 3.51 20.24 -2.96
N LEU A 338 3.87 21.48 -3.26
CA LEU A 338 4.76 22.29 -2.44
C LEU A 338 3.94 23.22 -1.54
N GLY A 339 3.94 23.00 -0.24
CA GLY A 339 3.27 23.89 0.70
C GLY A 339 1.74 23.78 0.73
N ASN A 340 1.15 24.38 1.77
CA ASN A 340 -0.23 24.10 2.14
C ASN A 340 -1.30 24.85 1.36
N ASN A 341 -0.98 25.77 0.43
CA ASN A 341 -1.97 26.45 -0.44
C ASN A 341 -1.35 27.16 -1.66
N SER A 342 -0.11 26.85 -2.01
CA SER A 342 0.61 27.59 -3.06
C SER A 342 0.07 27.34 -4.48
N GLY A 343 -0.65 26.23 -4.68
CA GLY A 343 -0.98 25.73 -6.02
C GLY A 343 0.25 25.26 -6.81
N ILE A 344 1.43 25.16 -6.18
CA ILE A 344 2.70 24.79 -6.82
C ILE A 344 2.92 23.29 -6.70
N ILE A 345 3.38 22.70 -7.80
CA ILE A 345 3.75 21.28 -7.87
C ILE A 345 5.14 21.15 -8.44
N LEU A 346 5.94 20.29 -7.84
CA LEU A 346 7.16 19.76 -8.43
C LEU A 346 6.85 18.43 -9.14
N VAL A 347 7.21 18.36 -10.41
CA VAL A 347 7.25 17.13 -11.18
C VAL A 347 8.71 16.74 -11.39
N ALA A 348 9.10 15.56 -10.89
CA ALA A 348 10.50 15.15 -10.90
C ALA A 348 10.69 13.76 -11.51
N GLY A 349 11.65 13.64 -12.42
CA GLY A 349 12.18 12.38 -12.91
C GLY A 349 11.22 11.55 -13.77
N GLY A 350 11.09 10.27 -13.50
CA GLY A 350 10.39 9.34 -14.38
C GLY A 350 11.21 8.91 -15.58
N TYR A 351 10.59 8.20 -16.50
CA TYR A 351 11.25 7.67 -17.69
C TYR A 351 10.31 7.64 -18.90
N GLN A 352 10.88 7.47 -20.08
CA GLN A 352 10.19 7.24 -21.34
C GLN A 352 11.02 6.29 -22.20
N GLY A 353 10.43 5.15 -22.61
CA GLY A 353 11.17 4.13 -23.35
C GLY A 353 12.33 3.60 -22.49
N SER A 354 13.57 3.75 -22.97
CA SER A 354 14.79 3.43 -22.22
C SER A 354 15.41 4.63 -21.51
N THR A 355 14.87 5.84 -21.69
CA THR A 355 15.46 7.09 -21.17
C THR A 355 14.88 7.43 -19.81
N TYR A 356 15.74 7.58 -18.81
CA TYR A 356 15.38 8.04 -17.47
C TYR A 356 15.71 9.52 -17.33
N TYR A 357 14.82 10.28 -16.70
CA TYR A 357 14.94 11.72 -16.63
C TYR A 357 15.50 12.20 -15.29
N SER A 358 16.39 13.19 -15.36
CA SER A 358 16.77 14.08 -14.25
C SER A 358 16.05 15.42 -14.30
N SER A 359 15.42 15.76 -15.44
CA SER A 359 14.67 17.00 -15.62
C SER A 359 13.57 17.13 -14.58
N THR A 360 13.32 18.34 -14.16
CA THR A 360 12.16 18.67 -13.33
C THR A 360 11.41 19.85 -13.90
N GLU A 361 10.14 19.92 -13.54
CA GLU A 361 9.23 20.95 -14.01
C GLU A 361 8.37 21.40 -12.84
N LEU A 362 8.16 22.71 -12.74
CA LEU A 362 7.27 23.30 -11.77
C LEU A 362 5.97 23.69 -12.45
N TYR A 363 4.85 23.26 -11.89
CA TYR A 363 3.55 23.84 -12.20
C TYR A 363 3.23 24.95 -11.21
N TYR A 364 2.84 26.12 -11.70
CA TYR A 364 2.37 27.22 -10.87
C TYR A 364 0.86 27.42 -11.05
N GLY A 365 0.07 26.99 -10.07
CA GLY A 365 -1.40 26.98 -10.17
C GLY A 365 -2.07 28.35 -10.18
N ALA A 366 -1.37 29.46 -9.88
CA ALA A 366 -1.96 30.79 -10.01
C ALA A 366 -1.87 31.33 -11.45
N SER A 367 -0.83 30.94 -12.20
CA SER A 367 -0.64 31.35 -13.60
C SER A 367 -0.98 30.24 -14.59
N ASN A 368 -1.25 29.03 -14.10
CA ASN A 368 -1.48 27.83 -14.89
C ASN A 368 -0.34 27.52 -15.86
N MET A 369 0.90 27.73 -15.43
CA MET A 369 2.08 27.55 -16.28
C MET A 369 3.05 26.49 -15.76
N PHE A 370 3.65 25.76 -16.70
CA PHE A 370 4.85 24.97 -16.47
C PHE A 370 6.08 25.82 -16.69
N PHE A 371 7.01 25.71 -15.76
CA PHE A 371 8.33 26.28 -15.88
C PHE A 371 9.35 25.15 -15.81
N SER A 372 10.17 25.03 -16.86
CA SER A 372 11.42 24.27 -16.74
C SER A 372 12.37 25.08 -15.88
N LEU A 373 13.00 24.43 -14.92
CA LEU A 373 14.11 25.03 -14.17
C LEU A 373 15.43 25.01 -14.97
N GLY A 374 15.40 24.60 -16.24
CA GLY A 374 16.57 24.47 -17.09
C GLY A 374 17.58 23.45 -16.53
N SER A 375 18.83 23.54 -16.99
CA SER A 375 19.91 22.69 -16.47
C SER A 375 20.26 22.98 -15.00
N GLY A 376 20.00 24.19 -14.51
CA GLY A 376 20.28 24.62 -13.13
C GLY A 376 19.34 24.05 -12.07
N GLY A 377 18.13 23.60 -12.45
CA GLY A 377 17.20 22.90 -11.57
C GLY A 377 16.88 21.48 -12.07
N ALA A 378 17.86 20.80 -12.65
CA ALA A 378 17.78 19.36 -12.87
C ALA A 378 18.23 18.61 -11.60
N MET A 379 17.65 17.43 -11.37
CA MET A 379 18.16 16.51 -10.36
C MET A 379 19.58 16.06 -10.71
N PRO A 380 20.49 15.92 -9.72
CA PRO A 380 21.85 15.43 -9.95
C PRO A 380 21.93 14.06 -10.64
N THR A 381 20.95 13.18 -10.40
CA THR A 381 20.83 11.89 -11.07
C THR A 381 19.41 11.68 -11.59
N ALA A 382 19.32 11.08 -12.78
CA ALA A 382 18.05 10.63 -13.31
C ALA A 382 17.43 9.57 -12.40
N ARG A 383 16.09 9.56 -12.27
CA ARG A 383 15.40 8.52 -11.51
C ARG A 383 13.94 8.34 -11.91
N ALA A 384 13.47 7.09 -11.96
CA ALA A 384 12.05 6.73 -12.01
C ALA A 384 11.70 5.75 -10.88
N TYR A 385 10.41 5.59 -10.56
CA TYR A 385 9.94 4.70 -9.47
C TYR A 385 10.50 5.06 -8.09
N HIS A 386 10.86 6.33 -7.93
CA HIS A 386 11.34 6.92 -6.68
C HIS A 386 10.15 7.48 -5.89
N THR A 387 10.40 7.87 -4.64
CA THR A 387 9.44 8.58 -3.80
C THR A 387 9.90 10.00 -3.56
N ALA A 388 8.96 10.93 -3.40
CA ALA A 388 9.23 12.33 -3.07
C ALA A 388 8.28 12.81 -1.97
N SER A 389 8.86 13.31 -0.88
CA SER A 389 8.12 13.78 0.30
C SER A 389 8.37 15.27 0.51
N TYR A 390 7.31 16.08 0.49
CA TYR A 390 7.40 17.49 0.88
C TYR A 390 7.56 17.58 2.40
N LEU A 391 8.57 18.31 2.85
CA LEU A 391 8.91 18.54 4.25
C LEU A 391 8.51 19.97 4.60
N PRO A 392 7.30 20.18 5.16
CA PRO A 392 6.76 21.53 5.38
C PRO A 392 7.55 22.34 6.42
N THR A 393 8.20 21.67 7.36
CA THR A 393 8.98 22.34 8.43
C THR A 393 10.24 23.03 7.91
N VAL A 394 10.79 22.56 6.78
CA VAL A 394 12.03 23.06 6.18
C VAL A 394 11.83 23.56 4.75
N ASN A 395 10.60 23.51 4.22
CA ASN A 395 10.25 23.89 2.85
C ASN A 395 11.15 23.22 1.81
N LYS A 396 11.35 21.90 1.94
CA LYS A 396 12.15 21.10 0.97
C LYS A 396 11.38 19.88 0.50
N VAL A 397 11.72 19.36 -0.67
CA VAL A 397 11.28 18.03 -1.11
C VAL A 397 12.44 17.08 -0.99
N LEU A 398 12.26 16.01 -0.23
CA LEU A 398 13.20 14.91 -0.13
C LEU A 398 12.82 13.85 -1.16
N ILE A 399 13.74 13.54 -2.07
CA ILE A 399 13.59 12.56 -3.14
C ILE A 399 14.53 11.39 -2.89
N THR A 400 14.00 10.17 -2.85
CA THR A 400 14.77 8.98 -2.46
C THR A 400 14.56 7.78 -3.39
N GLY A 401 15.65 7.05 -3.64
CA GLY A 401 15.63 5.80 -4.37
C GLY A 401 15.22 5.90 -5.84
N GLY A 402 14.67 4.82 -6.37
CA GLY A 402 14.29 4.66 -7.76
C GLY A 402 15.40 4.11 -8.64
N HIS A 403 15.08 3.96 -9.93
CA HIS A 403 15.97 3.44 -10.96
C HIS A 403 16.67 4.58 -11.72
N ARG A 404 18.00 4.52 -11.83
CA ARG A 404 18.84 5.49 -12.56
C ARG A 404 18.73 5.36 -14.07
N ASP A 405 18.90 4.13 -14.53
CA ASP A 405 19.05 3.69 -15.91
C ASP A 405 18.85 2.17 -15.91
N ASN A 406 18.38 1.58 -17.00
CA ASN A 406 18.30 0.11 -17.21
C ASN A 406 17.96 -0.72 -15.95
N TRP A 407 16.96 -0.32 -15.17
CA TRP A 407 16.56 -0.95 -13.90
C TRP A 407 17.61 -0.96 -12.76
N ASN A 408 18.74 -0.29 -12.90
CA ASN A 408 19.71 -0.07 -11.84
C ASN A 408 19.13 0.85 -10.76
N THR A 409 18.97 0.33 -9.54
CA THR A 409 18.41 1.08 -8.41
C THR A 409 19.45 1.99 -7.76
N GLN A 410 18.99 2.99 -7.01
CA GLN A 410 19.82 3.92 -6.26
C GLN A 410 19.45 3.94 -4.78
N ASN A 411 20.40 4.27 -3.92
CA ASN A 411 20.19 4.62 -2.51
C ASN A 411 20.43 6.11 -2.21
N THR A 412 20.75 6.90 -3.24
CA THR A 412 21.04 8.32 -3.11
C THR A 412 19.77 9.11 -2.77
N MET A 413 19.98 10.16 -2.00
CA MET A 413 18.95 11.11 -1.61
C MET A 413 19.24 12.47 -2.21
N ILE A 414 18.20 13.12 -2.71
CA ILE A 414 18.25 14.43 -3.36
C ILE A 414 17.29 15.35 -2.61
N LEU A 415 17.73 16.59 -2.38
CA LEU A 415 16.89 17.64 -1.86
C LEU A 415 16.58 18.66 -2.95
N PHE A 416 15.32 19.03 -3.02
CA PHE A 416 14.87 20.24 -3.72
C PHE A 416 14.54 21.30 -2.68
N ASP A 417 15.20 22.45 -2.77
CA ASP A 417 14.85 23.61 -1.97
C ASP A 417 13.77 24.41 -2.69
N VAL A 418 12.59 24.58 -2.07
CA VAL A 418 11.45 25.24 -2.74
C VAL A 418 11.57 26.77 -2.74
N LEU A 419 12.52 27.34 -2.00
CA LEU A 419 12.75 28.78 -1.97
C LEU A 419 13.72 29.22 -3.06
N THR A 420 14.77 28.42 -3.29
CA THR A 420 15.79 28.71 -4.31
C THR A 420 15.59 27.94 -5.61
N TYR A 421 14.64 26.99 -5.64
CA TYR A 421 14.38 26.10 -6.77
C TYR A 421 15.61 25.35 -7.27
N SER A 422 16.48 24.96 -6.33
CA SER A 422 17.75 24.30 -6.64
C SER A 422 17.81 22.91 -6.03
N PHE A 423 18.52 22.01 -6.71
CA PHE A 423 18.79 20.67 -6.20
C PHE A 423 20.16 20.56 -5.52
N SER A 424 20.23 19.75 -4.48
CA SER A 424 21.49 19.29 -3.89
C SER A 424 21.46 17.80 -3.60
N THR A 425 22.60 17.15 -3.77
CA THR A 425 22.79 15.76 -3.35
C THR A 425 23.16 15.75 -1.87
N LEU A 426 22.49 14.90 -1.10
CA LEU A 426 22.87 14.65 0.28
C LEU A 426 24.07 13.72 0.37
N THR A 427 24.96 13.96 1.33
CA THR A 427 26.10 13.07 1.62
C THR A 427 25.66 11.79 2.30
N SER A 428 24.59 11.85 3.11
CA SER A 428 23.93 10.67 3.65
C SER A 428 23.14 9.96 2.54
N THR A 429 23.08 8.63 2.62
CA THR A 429 22.34 7.76 1.69
C THR A 429 21.49 6.76 2.46
N MET A 430 20.43 6.24 1.82
CA MET A 430 19.70 5.09 2.36
C MET A 430 20.62 3.87 2.53
N SER A 431 20.30 2.98 3.48
CA SER A 431 21.11 1.80 3.75
C SER A 431 21.17 0.82 2.59
N THR A 432 20.12 0.82 1.75
CA THR A 432 19.96 -0.09 0.61
C THR A 432 19.47 0.68 -0.61
N PHE A 433 19.97 0.32 -1.78
CA PHE A 433 19.43 0.77 -3.06
C PHE A 433 18.05 0.16 -3.27
N ARG A 434 17.06 0.97 -3.62
CA ARG A 434 15.66 0.52 -3.66
C ARG A 434 14.79 1.29 -4.64
N SER A 435 13.80 0.61 -5.21
CA SER A 435 12.65 1.17 -5.92
C SER A 435 11.36 0.49 -5.46
N TRP A 436 10.20 1.05 -5.81
CA TRP A 436 8.87 0.55 -5.38
C TRP A 436 8.71 0.40 -3.85
N HIS A 437 9.53 1.13 -3.10
CA HIS A 437 9.40 1.33 -1.66
C HIS A 437 8.34 2.39 -1.37
N THR A 438 7.90 2.46 -0.13
CA THR A 438 7.05 3.57 0.35
C THR A 438 7.88 4.56 1.15
N ALA A 439 7.51 5.83 1.09
CA ALA A 439 8.05 6.88 1.94
C ALA A 439 6.90 7.59 2.66
N THR A 440 6.91 7.57 3.99
CA THR A 440 5.87 8.16 4.83
C THR A 440 6.46 9.30 5.63
N LEU A 441 5.95 10.53 5.42
CA LEU A 441 6.24 11.66 6.30
C LEU A 441 5.54 11.43 7.63
N LEU A 442 6.32 11.40 8.71
CA LEU A 442 5.84 11.18 10.06
C LEU A 442 5.51 12.52 10.73
N PRO A 443 4.59 12.56 11.71
CA PRO A 443 4.22 13.80 12.40
C PRO A 443 5.36 14.48 13.15
N ASN A 444 6.39 13.74 13.54
CA ASN A 444 7.63 14.28 14.12
C ASN A 444 8.58 14.91 13.07
N GLY A 445 8.16 15.00 11.80
CA GLY A 445 8.92 15.59 10.70
C GLY A 445 9.94 14.67 10.04
N LYS A 446 10.13 13.43 10.55
CA LYS A 446 11.01 12.43 9.94
C LYS A 446 10.33 11.72 8.78
N VAL A 447 11.10 11.06 7.93
CA VAL A 447 10.58 10.26 6.81
C VAL A 447 10.96 8.80 7.00
N LEU A 448 9.95 7.93 7.09
CA LEU A 448 10.13 6.48 7.13
C LEU A 448 10.15 5.91 5.70
N ILE A 449 11.21 5.18 5.38
CA ILE A 449 11.39 4.44 4.13
C ILE A 449 11.27 2.95 4.41
N VAL A 450 10.41 2.25 3.66
CA VAL A 450 10.10 0.84 3.93
C VAL A 450 10.19 -0.02 2.68
N GLY A 451 10.90 -1.15 2.80
CA GLY A 451 10.90 -2.24 1.82
C GLY A 451 11.35 -1.82 0.41
N GLY A 452 10.76 -2.44 -0.60
CA GLY A 452 11.05 -2.21 -2.01
C GLY A 452 11.90 -3.32 -2.64
N SER A 453 12.41 -3.04 -3.84
CA SER A 453 13.30 -3.94 -4.59
C SER A 453 14.65 -3.27 -4.83
N THR A 454 15.72 -4.02 -4.66
CA THR A 454 17.08 -3.62 -4.98
C THR A 454 17.42 -3.78 -6.47
N GLY A 455 16.44 -4.16 -7.30
CA GLY A 455 16.63 -4.55 -8.71
C GLY A 455 16.74 -6.06 -8.87
N SER A 456 17.44 -6.74 -7.96
CA SER A 456 17.60 -8.21 -7.97
C SER A 456 16.91 -8.90 -6.80
N VAL A 457 16.70 -8.21 -5.69
CA VAL A 457 16.18 -8.79 -4.44
C VAL A 457 15.11 -7.89 -3.85
N ILE A 458 14.04 -8.48 -3.33
CA ILE A 458 13.05 -7.74 -2.52
C ILE A 458 13.61 -7.61 -1.11
N THR A 459 13.67 -6.39 -0.59
CA THR A 459 14.32 -6.09 0.70
C THR A 459 13.31 -5.89 1.83
N PRO A 460 13.59 -6.35 3.06
CA PRO A 460 12.83 -5.99 4.26
C PRO A 460 13.38 -4.73 4.95
N THR A 461 14.46 -4.13 4.43
CA THR A 461 15.17 -3.05 5.13
C THR A 461 14.33 -1.79 5.25
N CYS A 462 14.52 -1.08 6.35
CA CYS A 462 13.81 0.15 6.66
C CYS A 462 14.80 1.22 7.14
N ASP A 463 14.57 2.46 6.71
CA ASP A 463 15.40 3.60 7.08
C ASP A 463 14.52 4.73 7.60
N VAL A 464 14.98 5.44 8.61
CA VAL A 464 14.42 6.74 9.01
C VAL A 464 15.38 7.83 8.61
N ILE A 465 14.86 8.82 7.91
CA ILE A 465 15.60 10.02 7.54
C ILE A 465 15.14 11.14 8.45
N ASP A 466 16.09 11.80 9.12
CA ASP A 466 15.84 12.89 10.06
C ASP A 466 16.26 14.25 9.45
N PRO A 467 15.32 15.03 8.87
CA PRO A 467 15.65 16.33 8.29
C PRO A 467 16.23 17.34 9.28
N SER A 468 15.92 17.21 10.58
CA SER A 468 16.43 18.11 11.62
C SER A 468 17.90 17.84 11.96
N ASN A 469 18.36 16.61 11.74
CA ASN A 469 19.74 16.19 11.94
C ASN A 469 20.48 16.04 10.61
N ASN A 470 20.46 17.10 9.79
CA ASN A 470 21.12 17.15 8.49
C ASN A 470 20.79 15.96 7.58
N TYR A 471 19.53 15.52 7.59
CA TYR A 471 19.04 14.39 6.80
C TYR A 471 19.80 13.08 7.08
N LEU A 472 20.28 12.91 8.31
CA LEU A 472 20.91 11.67 8.73
C LEU A 472 19.94 10.52 8.51
N THR A 473 20.41 9.51 7.78
CA THR A 473 19.73 8.23 7.63
C THR A 473 20.15 7.31 8.77
N THR A 474 19.17 6.82 9.53
CA THR A 474 19.34 5.81 10.56
C THR A 474 18.62 4.54 10.12
N PRO A 475 19.34 3.43 9.86
CA PRO A 475 18.70 2.13 9.67
C PRO A 475 17.91 1.77 10.94
N VAL A 476 16.66 1.36 10.76
CA VAL A 476 15.82 0.84 11.84
C VAL A 476 15.63 -0.66 11.68
N ALA A 477 14.94 -1.31 12.62
CA ALA A 477 14.64 -2.73 12.50
C ALA A 477 14.01 -3.05 11.13
N ASN A 478 14.33 -4.24 10.61
CA ASN A 478 13.77 -4.71 9.35
C ASN A 478 12.34 -5.20 9.54
N LEU A 479 11.57 -5.19 8.45
CA LEU A 479 10.35 -5.97 8.36
C LEU A 479 10.66 -7.46 8.56
N SER A 480 9.71 -8.17 9.16
CA SER A 480 9.74 -9.63 9.28
C SER A 480 9.66 -10.30 7.91
N PHE A 481 8.95 -9.67 6.98
CA PHE A 481 8.82 -10.13 5.60
C PHE A 481 9.17 -9.03 4.60
N ALA A 482 10.11 -9.34 3.71
CA ALA A 482 10.46 -8.47 2.60
C ALA A 482 9.27 -8.28 1.64
N ARG A 483 9.04 -7.03 1.22
CA ARG A 483 7.88 -6.67 0.40
C ARG A 483 8.13 -5.46 -0.49
N TYR A 484 7.46 -5.42 -1.64
CA TYR A 484 7.40 -4.26 -2.55
C TYR A 484 5.99 -4.09 -3.10
N LYS A 485 5.66 -2.89 -3.62
CA LYS A 485 4.28 -2.51 -4.05
C LYS A 485 3.23 -2.76 -2.94
N HIS A 486 3.66 -2.64 -1.69
CA HIS A 486 2.82 -2.74 -0.50
C HIS A 486 2.16 -1.39 -0.21
N THR A 487 1.21 -1.38 0.72
CA THR A 487 0.62 -0.13 1.23
C THR A 487 1.29 0.26 2.53
N ALA A 488 1.57 1.56 2.70
CA ALA A 488 1.96 2.15 3.98
C ALA A 488 0.96 3.25 4.33
N THR A 489 0.21 3.05 5.40
CA THR A 489 -0.84 3.97 5.85
C THR A 489 -0.39 4.59 7.17
N LEU A 490 -0.31 5.92 7.23
CA LEU A 490 -0.09 6.66 8.47
C LEU A 490 -1.41 6.68 9.26
N LEU A 491 -1.36 6.24 10.50
CA LEU A 491 -2.45 6.33 11.46
C LEU A 491 -2.10 7.45 12.46
N PRO A 492 -2.63 8.66 12.27
CA PRO A 492 -2.41 9.75 13.20
C PRO A 492 -3.06 9.43 14.54
N ASN A 493 -2.27 9.44 15.60
CA ASN A 493 -2.76 9.41 16.97
C ASN A 493 -2.06 10.54 17.71
N ASN A 494 -2.83 11.32 18.47
CA ASN A 494 -2.44 12.60 19.07
C ASN A 494 -1.05 12.54 19.72
N ASP A 495 -0.70 11.41 20.35
CA ASP A 495 0.57 11.23 21.07
C ASP A 495 1.51 10.18 20.46
N GLN A 496 1.02 9.27 19.62
CA GLN A 496 1.78 8.09 19.13
C GLN A 496 1.31 7.65 17.76
N SER A 497 1.62 8.47 16.75
CA SER A 497 1.31 8.10 15.38
C SER A 497 2.06 6.83 14.97
N THR A 498 1.44 6.02 14.13
CA THR A 498 2.01 4.76 13.66
C THR A 498 1.88 4.63 12.16
N VAL A 499 2.71 3.77 11.56
CA VAL A 499 2.58 3.42 10.14
C VAL A 499 2.24 1.95 10.02
N LEU A 500 1.07 1.64 9.47
CA LEU A 500 0.67 0.27 9.14
C LEU A 500 1.15 -0.07 7.74
N VAL A 501 1.99 -1.09 7.64
CA VAL A 501 2.50 -1.62 6.39
C VAL A 501 1.89 -2.98 6.11
N CYS A 502 1.21 -3.12 4.97
CA CYS A 502 0.44 -4.32 4.66
C CYS A 502 0.70 -4.82 3.24
N GLY A 503 0.53 -6.14 3.06
CA GLY A 503 0.43 -6.79 1.76
C GLY A 503 1.63 -6.54 0.84
N GLY A 504 1.36 -6.41 -0.45
CA GLY A 504 2.37 -6.36 -1.50
C GLY A 504 2.84 -7.75 -1.92
N TYR A 505 3.99 -7.80 -2.59
CA TYR A 505 4.57 -9.04 -3.10
C TYR A 505 5.77 -9.50 -2.27
N SER A 506 5.85 -10.81 -2.03
CA SER A 506 7.01 -11.48 -1.45
C SER A 506 8.21 -11.53 -2.43
N PRO A 507 9.41 -11.96 -1.98
CA PRO A 507 10.53 -12.27 -2.88
C PRO A 507 10.21 -13.33 -3.94
N THR A 508 9.24 -14.20 -3.69
CA THR A 508 8.77 -15.23 -4.64
C THR A 508 7.58 -14.76 -5.48
N SER A 509 7.29 -13.45 -5.47
CA SER A 509 6.17 -12.83 -6.19
C SER A 509 4.79 -13.38 -5.82
N VAL A 510 4.63 -13.83 -4.58
CA VAL A 510 3.35 -14.26 -4.01
C VAL A 510 2.71 -13.07 -3.28
N PRO A 511 1.40 -12.81 -3.43
CA PRO A 511 0.71 -11.80 -2.65
C PRO A 511 0.80 -12.09 -1.15
N LEU A 512 1.11 -11.08 -0.35
CA LEU A 512 1.23 -11.21 1.10
C LEU A 512 -0.11 -10.90 1.78
N ASN A 513 -0.35 -11.55 2.92
CA ASN A 513 -1.40 -11.19 3.87
C ASN A 513 -0.83 -10.56 5.16
N SER A 514 0.49 -10.52 5.30
CA SER A 514 1.12 -10.02 6.51
C SER A 514 1.09 -8.50 6.59
N CYS A 515 0.94 -8.01 7.81
CA CYS A 515 0.99 -6.60 8.15
C CYS A 515 1.91 -6.36 9.35
N GLU A 516 2.55 -5.21 9.38
CA GLU A 516 3.48 -4.81 10.44
C GLU A 516 3.25 -3.34 10.78
N LEU A 517 3.36 -3.00 12.06
CA LEU A 517 3.14 -1.66 12.57
C LEU A 517 4.45 -1.04 13.03
N TYR A 518 4.71 0.19 12.58
CA TYR A 518 5.85 0.97 13.01
C TYR A 518 5.43 2.07 13.98
N PHE A 519 6.09 2.17 15.14
CA PHE A 519 5.89 3.28 16.08
C PHE A 519 6.87 4.42 15.82
N VAL A 520 6.32 5.63 15.71
CA VAL A 520 7.04 6.88 15.42
C VAL A 520 7.80 7.40 16.63
#